data_AF-A0A7C2TZX1-F1
#
_entry.id   AF-A0A7C2TZX1-F1
#
_cell.length_a   1.000
_cell.length_b   1.000
_cell.length_c   1.000
_cell.angle_alpha   90.00
_cell.angle_beta   90.00
_cell.angle_gamma   90.00
#
_symmetry.space_group_name_H-M   'P 1'
#
loop_
_entity.id
_entity.type
_entity.pdbx_description
1 polymer ?
#
loop_
_entity_poly.entity_id
_entity_poly.type
_entity_poly.pdbx_seq_one_letter_code
_entity_poly.pdbx_strand_id
1 'polypeptide(L)'
;MLKNWYILKRLFANEIKAFTRSKYLRFSVLHSYMFIPLALYILMSKGSENSEVLMILWTCLLLATPSIGMSAFFISKDGFFYQGLVTRNIPLRVYVQGKLLFIVSYSIFFYICLLPFIIRCNLIVIYTFVTGAFYYIGFGGMLMLYFSSFDKHKVNLNSSPFFNYEGFSIIKVLLTLPVMSPLFLWLKTRYLGIGVMFFFGIGGLVMLNFFTTLIEKKLAKRKYSFLGL
;
A
#
# COMPACT_ATOMS: atom_id res chain seq x y z
N MET A 1 -7.44 -27.79 -3.81
CA MET A 1 -6.47 -26.82 -3.21
C MET A 1 -5.31 -26.47 -4.15
N LEU A 2 -4.58 -27.44 -4.72
CA LEU A 2 -3.39 -27.19 -5.56
C LEU A 2 -3.59 -26.22 -6.75
N LYS A 3 -4.74 -26.32 -7.43
CA LYS A 3 -5.10 -25.43 -8.56
C LYS A 3 -5.15 -23.95 -8.16
N ASN A 4 -5.63 -23.64 -6.95
CA ASN A 4 -5.75 -22.26 -6.48
C ASN A 4 -4.37 -21.66 -6.15
N TRP A 5 -3.48 -22.45 -5.55
CA TRP A 5 -2.09 -22.04 -5.29
C TRP A 5 -1.32 -21.71 -6.57
N TYR A 6 -1.51 -22.50 -7.62
CA TYR A 6 -0.90 -22.23 -8.92
C TYR A 6 -1.38 -20.91 -9.54
N ILE A 7 -2.69 -20.68 -9.50
CA ILE A 7 -3.30 -19.43 -10.00
C ILE A 7 -2.81 -18.24 -9.19
N LEU A 8 -2.78 -18.35 -7.86
CA LEU A 8 -2.28 -17.33 -6.95
C LEU A 8 -0.83 -16.94 -7.28
N LYS A 9 0.06 -17.92 -7.45
CA LYS A 9 1.47 -17.68 -7.81
C LYS A 9 1.59 -16.94 -9.15
N ARG A 10 0.79 -17.32 -10.15
CA ARG A 10 0.78 -16.63 -11.46
C ARG A 10 0.28 -15.20 -11.36
N LEU A 11 -0.79 -14.96 -10.59
CA LEU A 11 -1.33 -13.61 -10.37
C LEU A 11 -0.31 -12.72 -9.67
N PHE A 12 0.32 -13.23 -8.61
CA PHE A 12 1.40 -12.53 -7.91
C PHE A 12 2.59 -12.20 -8.82
N ALA A 13 3.05 -13.16 -9.62
CA ALA A 13 4.13 -12.93 -10.58
C ALA A 13 3.75 -11.90 -11.66
N ASN A 14 2.48 -11.89 -12.08
CA ASN A 14 1.97 -10.89 -13.02
C ASN A 14 1.96 -9.49 -12.40
N GLU A 15 1.62 -9.35 -11.12
CA GLU A 15 1.70 -8.06 -10.43
C GLU A 15 3.12 -7.51 -10.41
N ILE A 16 4.10 -8.35 -10.05
CA ILE A 16 5.52 -7.99 -10.09
C ILE A 16 5.95 -7.55 -11.49
N LYS A 17 5.59 -8.31 -12.54
CA LYS A 17 5.92 -7.96 -13.93
C LYS A 17 5.28 -6.66 -14.37
N ALA A 18 4.00 -6.44 -14.03
CA ALA A 18 3.31 -5.22 -14.40
C ALA A 18 3.91 -3.99 -13.69
N PHE A 19 4.36 -4.19 -12.46
CA PHE A 19 5.05 -3.20 -11.66
C PHE A 19 6.40 -2.79 -12.26
N THR A 20 7.22 -3.77 -12.66
CA THR A 20 8.53 -3.52 -13.29
C THR A 20 8.42 -3.01 -14.74
N ARG A 21 7.33 -3.28 -15.45
CA ARG A 21 7.16 -2.86 -16.85
C ARG A 21 6.51 -1.49 -17.01
N SER A 22 5.59 -1.09 -16.14
CA SER A 22 4.94 0.22 -16.28
C SER A 22 5.90 1.37 -15.95
N LYS A 23 5.83 2.49 -16.70
CA LYS A 23 6.65 3.68 -16.41
C LYS A 23 6.21 4.34 -15.10
N TYR A 24 4.90 4.37 -14.85
CA TYR A 24 4.30 4.99 -13.67
C TYR A 24 4.63 4.25 -12.36
N LEU A 25 4.47 2.92 -12.30
CA LEU A 25 4.77 2.17 -11.07
C LEU A 25 6.28 2.15 -10.79
N ARG A 26 7.12 2.08 -11.84
CA ARG A 26 8.58 2.26 -11.70
C ARG A 26 8.93 3.62 -11.09
N PHE A 27 8.26 4.69 -11.52
CA PHE A 27 8.47 6.02 -10.94
C PHE A 27 8.07 6.07 -9.45
N SER A 28 6.95 5.47 -9.06
CA SER A 28 6.55 5.39 -7.65
C SER A 28 7.60 4.68 -6.77
N VAL A 29 8.24 3.63 -7.30
CA VAL A 29 9.34 2.93 -6.63
C VAL A 29 10.60 3.78 -6.55
N LEU A 30 11.01 4.38 -7.67
CA LEU A 30 12.18 5.24 -7.70
C LEU A 30 12.01 6.43 -6.74
N HIS A 31 10.81 7.02 -6.70
CA HIS A 31 10.47 8.08 -5.75
C HIS A 31 10.66 7.61 -4.31
N SER A 32 10.19 6.41 -3.94
CA SER A 32 10.45 5.86 -2.60
C SER A 32 11.94 5.64 -2.30
N TYR A 33 12.76 5.25 -3.29
CA TYR A 33 14.21 5.12 -3.09
C TYR A 33 14.95 6.46 -3.02
N MET A 34 14.48 7.49 -3.74
CA MET A 34 15.11 8.82 -3.77
C MET A 34 15.10 9.53 -2.42
N PHE A 35 14.18 9.18 -1.51
CA PHE A 35 14.12 9.77 -0.17
C PHE A 35 14.96 9.03 0.88
N ILE A 36 15.53 7.85 0.55
CA ILE A 36 16.42 7.12 1.47
C ILE A 36 17.68 7.95 1.82
N PRO A 37 18.41 8.57 0.87
CA PRO A 37 19.56 9.41 1.19
C PRO A 37 19.22 10.61 2.07
N LEU A 38 18.06 11.24 1.86
CA LEU A 38 17.59 12.34 2.69
C LEU A 38 17.29 11.88 4.12
N ALA A 39 16.65 10.71 4.27
CA ALA A 39 16.43 10.09 5.58
C ALA A 39 17.76 9.81 6.29
N LEU A 40 18.77 9.30 5.57
CA LEU A 40 20.11 9.06 6.11
C LEU A 40 20.82 10.33 6.56
N TYR A 41 20.71 11.40 5.78
CA TYR A 41 21.26 12.71 6.15
C TYR A 41 20.66 13.24 7.47
N ILE A 42 19.34 13.14 7.63
CA ILE A 42 18.66 13.56 8.86
C ILE A 42 19.02 12.62 10.03
N LEU A 43 19.17 11.32 9.79
CA LEU A 43 19.62 10.33 10.78
C LEU A 43 21.03 10.60 11.32
N MET A 44 21.93 11.09 10.47
CA MET A 44 23.30 11.46 10.86
C MET A 44 23.35 12.81 11.61
N SER A 45 22.35 13.67 11.44
CA SER A 45 22.17 14.92 12.18
C SER A 45 21.67 14.64 13.62
N LYS A 46 22.57 14.13 14.47
CA LYS A 46 22.35 14.04 15.92
C LYS A 46 22.25 15.46 16.49
N GLY A 47 21.08 15.89 16.97
CA GLY A 47 21.06 17.13 17.76
C GLY A 47 19.74 17.78 18.13
N SER A 48 18.55 17.33 17.67
CA SER A 48 17.31 17.98 18.12
C SER A 48 16.12 17.02 18.21
N GLU A 49 15.25 17.23 19.20
CA GLU A 49 13.96 16.52 19.28
C GLU A 49 13.11 16.74 18.01
N ASN A 50 13.32 17.86 17.31
CA ASN A 50 12.70 18.17 16.03
C ASN A 50 13.23 17.30 14.89
N SER A 51 14.49 16.86 14.93
CA SER A 51 15.03 15.95 13.92
C SER A 51 14.46 14.54 14.07
N GLU A 52 14.12 14.10 15.28
CA GLU A 52 13.42 12.82 15.51
C GLU A 52 12.01 12.80 14.93
N VAL A 53 11.25 13.89 15.14
CA VAL A 53 9.89 14.04 14.61
C VAL A 53 9.89 14.08 13.09
N LEU A 54 10.85 14.79 12.49
CA LEU A 54 11.05 14.78 11.04
C LEU A 54 11.39 13.36 10.56
N MET A 55 12.33 12.65 11.20
CA MET A 55 12.74 11.30 10.80
C MET A 55 11.59 10.28 10.81
N ILE A 56 10.72 10.36 11.82
CA ILE A 56 9.58 9.44 11.94
C ILE A 56 8.50 9.79 10.92
N LEU A 57 8.20 11.07 10.71
CA LEU A 57 7.33 11.52 9.62
C LEU A 57 7.84 11.05 8.26
N TRP A 58 9.16 11.15 8.01
CA TRP A 58 9.79 10.75 6.76
C TRP A 58 9.79 9.24 6.54
N THR A 59 10.10 8.43 7.56
CA THR A 59 10.05 6.96 7.46
C THR A 59 8.63 6.45 7.26
N CYS A 60 7.65 7.07 7.90
CA CYS A 60 6.25 6.75 7.66
C CYS A 60 5.74 7.23 6.30
N LEU A 61 6.18 8.41 5.82
CA LEU A 61 5.91 8.86 4.45
C LEU A 61 6.58 7.96 3.42
N LEU A 62 7.76 7.41 3.69
CA LEU A 62 8.43 6.42 2.83
C LEU A 62 7.68 5.08 2.77
N LEU A 63 7.10 4.63 3.88
CA LEU A 63 6.22 3.47 3.91
C LEU A 63 4.86 3.75 3.24
N ALA A 64 4.36 4.99 3.32
CA ALA A 64 3.05 5.41 2.83
C ALA A 64 3.04 5.94 1.38
N THR A 65 4.16 6.44 0.85
CA THR A 65 4.30 6.98 -0.52
C THR A 65 4.06 5.93 -1.61
N PRO A 66 4.59 4.70 -1.53
CA PRO A 66 4.17 3.65 -2.44
C PRO A 66 2.67 3.35 -2.29
N SER A 67 2.11 3.48 -1.10
CA SER A 67 0.69 3.26 -0.80
C SER A 67 -0.23 4.30 -1.43
N ILE A 68 0.12 5.59 -1.34
CA ILE A 68 -0.70 6.70 -1.85
C ILE A 68 -0.73 6.68 -3.38
N GLY A 69 0.42 6.41 -4.00
CA GLY A 69 0.50 6.16 -5.43
C GLY A 69 -0.27 4.91 -5.83
N MET A 70 -0.08 3.77 -5.16
CA MET A 70 -0.61 2.48 -5.62
C MET A 70 -2.07 2.20 -5.23
N SER A 71 -2.59 2.79 -4.15
CA SER A 71 -3.96 2.56 -3.64
C SER A 71 -5.04 2.92 -4.66
N ALA A 72 -4.87 4.03 -5.38
CA ALA A 72 -5.72 4.45 -6.48
C ALA A 72 -5.67 3.50 -7.70
N PHE A 73 -4.64 2.64 -7.79
CA PHE A 73 -4.34 1.88 -9.00
C PHE A 73 -4.46 0.37 -8.88
N PHE A 74 -4.56 -0.23 -7.69
CA PHE A 74 -4.55 -1.70 -7.58
C PHE A 74 -5.61 -2.41 -8.42
N ILE A 75 -6.86 -1.95 -8.39
CA ILE A 75 -7.95 -2.57 -9.18
C ILE A 75 -8.13 -1.87 -10.53
N SER A 76 -7.97 -0.54 -10.59
CA SER A 76 -8.13 0.25 -11.81
C SER A 76 -7.04 0.04 -12.85
N LYS A 77 -5.81 -0.33 -12.45
CA LYS A 77 -4.70 -0.77 -13.33
C LYS A 77 -5.11 -1.94 -14.21
N ASP A 78 -5.87 -2.87 -13.64
CA ASP A 78 -6.35 -4.03 -14.38
C ASP A 78 -7.53 -3.65 -15.28
N GLY A 79 -8.08 -2.44 -15.22
CA GLY A 79 -9.31 -2.03 -15.90
C GLY A 79 -9.36 -2.30 -17.42
N PHE A 80 -8.23 -2.21 -18.12
CA PHE A 80 -8.14 -2.56 -19.55
C PHE A 80 -8.22 -4.07 -19.81
N PHE A 81 -7.63 -4.87 -18.92
CA PHE A 81 -7.61 -6.33 -19.02
C PHE A 81 -8.68 -7.00 -18.13
N TYR A 82 -9.46 -6.19 -17.40
CA TYR A 82 -10.42 -6.65 -16.40
C TYR A 82 -11.50 -7.51 -17.05
N GLN A 83 -11.96 -7.15 -18.24
CA GLN A 83 -12.88 -7.97 -19.03
C GLN A 83 -12.33 -9.38 -19.29
N GLY A 84 -11.04 -9.50 -19.60
CA GLY A 84 -10.37 -10.80 -19.78
C GLY A 84 -10.12 -11.56 -18.47
N LEU A 85 -9.97 -10.87 -17.34
CA LEU A 85 -9.87 -11.51 -16.02
C LEU A 85 -11.23 -12.05 -15.56
N VAL A 86 -12.30 -11.32 -15.87
CA VAL A 86 -13.70 -11.59 -15.50
C VAL A 86 -14.33 -12.74 -16.31
N THR A 87 -13.90 -12.93 -17.56
CA THR A 87 -14.34 -14.04 -18.43
C THR A 87 -13.64 -15.36 -18.12
N ARG A 88 -12.46 -15.31 -17.52
CA ARG A 88 -11.76 -16.51 -17.05
C ARG A 88 -12.40 -17.03 -15.76
N ASN A 89 -12.40 -18.35 -15.59
CA ASN A 89 -12.87 -19.01 -14.36
C ASN A 89 -11.83 -18.88 -13.22
N ILE A 90 -11.52 -17.65 -12.82
CA ILE A 90 -10.64 -17.32 -11.70
C ILE A 90 -11.52 -16.88 -10.52
N PRO A 91 -11.44 -17.56 -9.36
CA PRO A 91 -12.20 -17.13 -8.19
C PRO A 91 -11.71 -15.75 -7.71
N LEU A 92 -12.65 -14.81 -7.53
CA LEU A 92 -12.35 -13.43 -7.11
C LEU A 92 -11.59 -13.37 -5.79
N ARG A 93 -11.87 -14.29 -4.87
CA ARG A 93 -11.12 -14.42 -3.61
C ARG A 93 -9.62 -14.61 -3.82
N VAL A 94 -9.23 -15.47 -4.76
CA VAL A 94 -7.80 -15.74 -5.07
C VAL A 94 -7.16 -14.53 -5.76
N TYR A 95 -7.93 -13.79 -6.55
CA TYR A 95 -7.47 -12.51 -7.11
C TYR A 95 -7.18 -11.46 -6.03
N VAL A 96 -8.09 -11.27 -5.07
CA VAL A 96 -7.89 -10.36 -3.93
C VAL A 96 -6.68 -10.80 -3.09
N GLN A 97 -6.56 -12.10 -2.81
CA GLN A 97 -5.41 -12.66 -2.09
C GLN A 97 -4.09 -12.40 -2.81
N GLY A 98 -4.05 -12.52 -4.14
CA GLY A 98 -2.85 -12.22 -4.93
C GLY A 98 -2.39 -10.76 -4.78
N LYS A 99 -3.34 -9.82 -4.75
CA LYS A 99 -3.04 -8.40 -4.53
C LYS A 99 -2.59 -8.11 -3.10
N LEU A 100 -3.25 -8.71 -2.10
CA LEU A 100 -2.83 -8.58 -0.71
C LEU A 100 -1.42 -9.14 -0.50
N LEU A 101 -1.11 -10.31 -1.07
CA LEU A 101 0.24 -10.88 -1.02
C LEU A 101 1.28 -9.94 -1.65
N PHE A 102 0.93 -9.29 -2.76
CA PHE A 102 1.80 -8.28 -3.36
C PHE A 102 2.07 -7.13 -2.38
N ILE A 103 1.03 -6.53 -1.80
CA ILE A 103 1.16 -5.45 -0.80
C ILE A 103 2.04 -5.90 0.37
N VAL A 104 1.75 -7.06 0.97
CA VAL A 104 2.51 -7.59 2.12
C VAL A 104 3.97 -7.85 1.73
N SER A 105 4.22 -8.52 0.61
CA SER A 105 5.59 -8.82 0.15
C SER A 105 6.42 -7.57 -0.10
N TYR A 106 5.79 -6.55 -0.69
CA TYR A 106 6.42 -5.27 -0.97
C TYR A 106 6.73 -4.53 0.34
N SER A 107 5.79 -4.48 1.28
CA SER A 107 6.01 -3.87 2.60
C SER A 107 7.13 -4.55 3.39
N ILE A 108 7.19 -5.89 3.37
CA ILE A 108 8.27 -6.66 4.02
C ILE A 108 9.61 -6.34 3.37
N PHE A 109 9.67 -6.29 2.04
CA PHE A 109 10.90 -5.93 1.33
C PHE A 109 11.42 -4.54 1.74
N PHE A 110 10.55 -3.53 1.77
CA PHE A 110 10.91 -2.18 2.23
C PHE A 110 11.32 -2.17 3.70
N TYR A 111 10.62 -2.92 4.54
CA TYR A 111 10.94 -3.05 5.95
C TYR A 111 12.36 -3.60 6.15
N ILE A 112 12.72 -4.68 5.46
CA ILE A 112 14.05 -5.29 5.52
C ILE A 112 15.13 -4.32 4.99
N CYS A 113 14.85 -3.59 3.91
CA CYS A 113 15.78 -2.63 3.33
C CYS A 113 16.08 -1.46 4.28
N LEU A 114 15.09 -1.01 5.05
CA LEU A 114 15.22 0.10 6.00
C LEU A 114 15.69 -0.32 7.40
N LEU A 115 15.54 -1.59 7.77
CA LEU A 115 15.96 -2.16 9.04
C LEU A 115 17.40 -1.82 9.48
N PRO A 116 18.45 -1.96 8.62
CA PRO A 116 19.83 -1.68 9.03
C PRO A 116 20.05 -0.21 9.44
N PHE A 117 19.26 0.70 8.89
CA PHE A 117 19.35 2.14 9.20
C PHE A 117 18.60 2.48 10.50
N ILE A 118 17.45 1.85 10.73
CA ILE A 118 16.57 2.17 11.86
C ILE A 118 17.07 1.60 13.18
N ILE A 119 17.80 0.49 13.17
CA ILE A 119 18.42 -0.08 14.39
C ILE A 119 19.38 0.89 15.08
N ARG A 120 19.91 1.88 14.36
CA ARG A 120 20.81 2.89 14.93
C ARG A 120 20.09 4.09 15.57
N CYS A 121 18.77 4.09 15.53
CA CYS A 121 17.92 5.15 16.05
C CYS A 121 17.52 4.94 17.52
N ASN A 122 16.87 5.95 18.08
CA ASN A 122 16.24 5.87 19.39
C ASN A 122 15.08 4.87 19.41
N LEU A 123 14.81 4.28 20.57
CA LEU A 123 13.78 3.25 20.76
C LEU A 123 12.40 3.68 20.24
N ILE A 124 12.04 4.96 20.40
CA ILE A 124 10.76 5.50 19.94
C ILE A 124 10.61 5.39 18.40
N VAL A 125 11.70 5.59 17.65
CA VAL A 125 11.74 5.47 16.19
C VAL A 125 11.58 4.01 15.80
N ILE A 126 12.30 3.12 16.47
CA ILE A 126 12.24 1.67 16.25
C ILE A 126 10.81 1.17 16.49
N TYR A 127 10.20 1.51 17.63
CA TYR A 127 8.82 1.12 17.93
C TYR A 127 7.85 1.66 16.88
N THR A 128 7.95 2.94 16.52
CA THR A 128 7.06 3.55 15.52
C THR A 128 7.20 2.88 14.15
N PHE A 129 8.43 2.54 13.74
CA PHE A 129 8.68 1.84 12.49
C PHE A 129 8.07 0.43 12.47
N VAL A 130 8.29 -0.34 13.54
CA VAL A 130 7.73 -1.69 13.71
C VAL A 130 6.20 -1.63 13.71
N THR A 131 5.60 -0.81 14.57
CA THR A 131 4.13 -0.72 14.66
C THR A 131 3.51 -0.15 13.40
N GLY A 132 4.19 0.78 12.72
CA GLY A 132 3.77 1.31 11.42
C GLY A 132 3.74 0.24 10.33
N ALA A 133 4.75 -0.64 10.30
CA ALA A 133 4.79 -1.77 9.36
C ALA A 133 3.64 -2.76 9.63
N PHE A 134 3.40 -3.12 10.90
CA PHE A 134 2.26 -3.95 11.29
C PHE A 134 0.92 -3.31 10.92
N TYR A 135 0.75 -2.02 11.20
CA TYR A 135 -0.44 -1.27 10.83
C TYR A 135 -0.67 -1.31 9.33
N TYR A 136 0.37 -1.08 8.53
CA TYR A 136 0.23 -1.04 7.07
C TYR A 136 -0.04 -2.43 6.48
N ILE A 137 0.64 -3.47 6.94
CA ILE A 137 0.41 -4.86 6.48
C ILE A 137 -0.99 -5.34 6.90
N GLY A 138 -1.40 -5.05 8.14
CA GLY A 138 -2.61 -5.58 8.74
C GLY A 138 -3.88 -4.80 8.39
N PHE A 139 -3.84 -3.48 8.39
CA PHE A 139 -5.04 -2.65 8.28
C PHE A 139 -4.94 -1.65 7.12
N GLY A 140 -3.87 -0.87 7.07
CA GLY A 140 -3.69 0.18 6.08
C GLY A 140 -3.74 -0.34 4.64
N GLY A 141 -3.02 -1.41 4.32
CA GLY A 141 -3.00 -2.03 3.01
C GLY A 141 -4.35 -2.64 2.61
N MET A 142 -5.10 -3.20 3.57
CA MET A 142 -6.44 -3.72 3.32
C MET A 142 -7.44 -2.61 3.03
N LEU A 143 -7.41 -1.53 3.82
CA LEU A 143 -8.23 -0.34 3.58
C LEU A 143 -7.90 0.30 2.23
N MET A 144 -6.62 0.40 1.89
CA MET A 144 -6.18 0.90 0.59
C MET A 144 -6.74 0.06 -0.56
N LEU A 145 -6.68 -1.27 -0.46
CA LEU A 145 -7.23 -2.16 -1.46
C LEU A 145 -8.76 -2.08 -1.52
N TYR A 146 -9.42 -1.92 -0.37
CA TYR A 146 -10.85 -1.67 -0.29
C TYR A 146 -11.24 -0.37 -0.97
N PHE A 147 -10.54 0.74 -0.72
CA PHE A 147 -10.79 2.02 -1.38
C PHE A 147 -10.49 1.97 -2.88
N SER A 148 -9.47 1.22 -3.30
CA SER A 148 -9.20 0.94 -4.71
C SER A 148 -10.39 0.31 -5.43
N SER A 149 -11.22 -0.48 -4.73
CA SER A 149 -12.41 -1.11 -5.32
C SER A 149 -13.52 -0.12 -5.67
N PHE A 150 -13.44 1.11 -5.15
CA PHE A 150 -14.41 2.16 -5.48
C PHE A 150 -14.10 2.85 -6.80
N ASP A 151 -12.85 2.78 -7.27
CA ASP A 151 -12.42 3.45 -8.48
C ASP A 151 -13.03 2.82 -9.74
N LYS A 152 -13.64 3.67 -10.57
CA LYS A 152 -14.28 3.29 -11.84
C LYS A 152 -13.40 3.59 -13.07
N HIS A 153 -12.43 4.49 -12.93
CA HIS A 153 -11.60 4.96 -14.04
C HIS A 153 -10.56 3.91 -14.42
N LYS A 154 -10.48 3.56 -15.70
CA LYS A 154 -9.39 2.74 -16.25
C LYS A 154 -8.18 3.65 -16.41
N VAL A 155 -7.04 3.26 -15.86
CA VAL A 155 -5.84 4.11 -15.86
C VAL A 155 -4.84 3.55 -16.85
N ASN A 156 -4.35 4.40 -17.76
CA ASN A 156 -3.32 4.00 -18.70
C ASN A 156 -1.96 3.96 -18.00
N LEU A 157 -1.30 2.80 -18.03
CA LEU A 157 -0.03 2.58 -17.31
C LEU A 157 1.20 3.02 -18.12
N ASN A 158 1.02 3.29 -19.41
CA ASN A 158 2.09 3.64 -20.35
C ASN A 158 2.26 5.15 -20.54
N SER A 159 1.29 5.95 -20.10
CA SER A 159 1.38 7.40 -20.09
C SER A 159 2.48 7.89 -19.13
N SER A 160 3.01 9.09 -19.42
CA SER A 160 4.03 9.73 -18.59
C SER A 160 3.55 9.87 -17.14
N PRO A 161 4.42 9.69 -16.13
CA PRO A 161 4.09 9.95 -14.73
C PRO A 161 4.05 11.45 -14.37
N PHE A 162 4.72 12.30 -15.15
CA PHE A 162 4.70 13.75 -14.96
C PHE A 162 3.50 14.37 -15.67
N PHE A 163 2.73 15.19 -14.96
CA PHE A 163 1.52 15.90 -15.44
C PHE A 163 0.39 15.01 -15.97
N ASN A 164 0.23 13.82 -15.40
CA ASN A 164 -0.88 12.94 -15.76
C ASN A 164 -1.98 12.94 -14.67
N TYR A 165 -3.00 13.76 -14.89
CA TYR A 165 -4.13 13.89 -13.97
C TYR A 165 -5.23 12.83 -14.20
N GLU A 166 -5.11 11.95 -15.21
CA GLU A 166 -6.10 10.90 -15.52
C GLU A 166 -6.30 9.88 -14.38
N GLY A 167 -5.39 9.89 -13.38
CA GLY A 167 -5.47 9.05 -12.19
C GLY A 167 -5.57 9.81 -10.87
N PHE A 168 -5.34 11.13 -10.85
CA PHE A 168 -5.28 11.94 -9.63
C PHE A 168 -6.67 12.50 -9.32
N SER A 169 -7.42 11.79 -8.51
CA SER A 169 -8.71 12.27 -8.02
C SER A 169 -8.56 12.72 -6.57
N ILE A 170 -9.03 13.93 -6.28
CA ILE A 170 -9.07 14.51 -4.92
C ILE A 170 -9.79 13.57 -3.95
N ILE A 171 -10.84 12.88 -4.44
CA ILE A 171 -11.59 11.88 -3.67
C ILE A 171 -10.68 10.74 -3.22
N LYS A 172 -9.71 10.34 -4.06
CA LYS A 172 -8.76 9.27 -3.73
C LYS A 172 -7.76 9.70 -2.67
N VAL A 173 -7.25 10.93 -2.77
CA VAL A 173 -6.39 11.52 -1.72
C VAL A 173 -7.16 11.68 -0.41
N LEU A 174 -8.45 12.02 -0.48
CA LEU A 174 -9.29 12.10 0.71
C LEU A 174 -9.52 10.71 1.33
N LEU A 175 -9.68 9.67 0.51
CA LEU A 175 -9.84 8.28 0.96
C LEU A 175 -8.55 7.68 1.51
N THR A 176 -7.36 8.24 1.24
CA THR A 176 -6.11 7.81 1.89
C THR A 176 -5.90 8.44 3.26
N LEU A 177 -6.55 9.56 3.59
CA LEU A 177 -6.43 10.23 4.89
C LEU A 177 -6.79 9.33 6.10
N PRO A 178 -7.86 8.51 6.07
CA PRO A 178 -8.16 7.57 7.16
C PRO A 178 -7.02 6.60 7.42
N VAL A 179 -6.31 6.19 6.38
CA VAL A 179 -5.16 5.29 6.52
C VAL A 179 -3.99 6.00 7.21
N MET A 180 -3.85 7.31 7.03
CA MET A 180 -2.85 8.14 7.71
C MET A 180 -3.26 8.59 9.12
N SER A 181 -4.50 8.30 9.56
CA SER A 181 -5.02 8.75 10.86
C SER A 181 -4.15 8.42 12.08
N PRO A 182 -3.50 7.25 12.20
CA PRO A 182 -2.64 6.96 13.35
C PRO A 182 -1.38 7.84 13.36
N LEU A 183 -0.97 8.36 12.20
CA LEU A 183 0.16 9.28 12.08
C LEU A 183 -0.15 10.62 12.73
N PHE A 184 -1.35 11.14 12.50
CA PHE A 184 -1.80 12.41 13.09
C PHE A 184 -1.93 12.30 14.62
N LEU A 185 -2.36 11.13 15.12
CA LEU A 185 -2.37 10.82 16.55
C LEU A 185 -0.97 10.74 17.14
N TRP A 186 -0.02 10.15 16.41
CA TRP A 186 1.38 10.11 16.81
C TRP A 186 1.99 11.51 16.96
N LEU A 187 1.67 12.44 16.05
CA LEU A 187 2.14 13.84 16.10
C LEU A 187 1.67 14.57 17.37
N LYS A 188 0.46 14.29 17.85
CA LYS A 188 -0.04 14.86 19.11
C LYS A 188 0.56 14.16 20.32
N THR A 189 0.67 12.84 20.25
CA THR A 189 1.04 11.99 21.38
C THR A 189 1.75 10.72 20.89
N ARG A 190 3.08 10.70 21.02
CA ARG A 190 3.96 9.65 20.48
C ARG A 190 3.50 8.24 20.91
N TYR A 191 3.24 8.03 22.19
CA TYR A 191 2.86 6.72 22.75
C TYR A 191 1.47 6.24 22.31
N LEU A 192 0.48 7.14 22.25
CA LEU A 192 -0.87 6.79 21.78
C LEU A 192 -0.84 6.41 20.29
N GLY A 193 -0.06 7.12 19.47
CA GLY A 193 0.11 6.77 18.05
C GLY A 193 0.66 5.35 17.86
N ILE A 194 1.71 4.99 18.60
CA ILE A 194 2.31 3.64 18.59
C ILE A 194 1.28 2.58 19.02
N GLY A 195 0.56 2.83 20.12
CA GLY A 195 -0.45 1.90 20.64
C GLY A 195 -1.59 1.66 19.65
N VAL A 196 -2.11 2.73 19.03
CA VAL A 196 -3.16 2.65 18.01
C VAL A 196 -2.67 1.89 16.78
N MET A 197 -1.47 2.20 16.26
CA MET A 197 -0.90 1.47 15.13
C MET A 197 -0.76 -0.03 15.40
N PHE A 198 -0.26 -0.39 16.59
CA PHE A 198 -0.11 -1.78 16.99
C PHE A 198 -1.46 -2.51 17.08
N PHE A 199 -2.45 -1.90 17.75
CA PHE A 199 -3.77 -2.48 17.94
C PHE A 199 -4.50 -2.70 16.61
N PHE A 200 -4.52 -1.68 15.74
CA PHE A 200 -5.13 -1.80 14.41
C PHE A 200 -4.34 -2.74 13.49
N GLY A 201 -3.02 -2.78 13.59
CA GLY A 201 -2.18 -3.70 12.82
C GLY A 201 -2.51 -5.17 13.14
N ILE A 202 -2.51 -5.54 14.41
CA ILE A 202 -2.86 -6.90 14.84
C ILE A 202 -4.33 -7.20 14.56
N GLY A 203 -5.23 -6.27 14.91
CA GLY A 203 -6.67 -6.43 14.66
C GLY A 203 -6.98 -6.65 13.17
N GLY A 204 -6.32 -5.90 12.30
CA GLY A 204 -6.43 -6.05 10.85
C GLY A 204 -5.93 -7.40 10.33
N LEU A 205 -4.82 -7.90 10.87
CA LEU A 205 -4.31 -9.25 10.54
C LEU A 205 -5.29 -10.35 10.96
N VAL A 206 -5.91 -10.23 12.14
CA VAL A 206 -6.94 -11.18 12.59
C VAL A 206 -8.19 -11.10 11.70
N MET A 207 -8.57 -9.89 11.27
CA MET A 207 -9.71 -9.64 10.39
C MET A 207 -9.43 -9.85 8.90
N LEU A 208 -8.28 -10.40 8.51
CA LEU A 208 -7.87 -10.56 7.11
C LEU A 208 -8.90 -11.35 6.28
N ASN A 209 -9.49 -12.39 6.87
CA ASN A 209 -10.57 -13.15 6.24
C ASN A 209 -11.85 -12.34 6.05
N PHE A 210 -12.18 -11.46 7.00
CA PHE A 210 -13.33 -10.58 6.89
C PHE A 210 -13.13 -9.56 5.76
N PHE A 211 -12.00 -8.86 5.74
CA PHE A 211 -11.70 -7.88 4.69
C PHE A 211 -11.64 -8.50 3.28
N THR A 212 -11.03 -9.68 3.13
CA THR A 212 -11.00 -10.38 1.84
C THR A 212 -12.40 -10.68 1.32
N THR A 213 -13.31 -11.16 2.18
CA THR A 213 -14.71 -11.43 1.78
C THR A 213 -15.50 -10.16 1.49
N LEU A 214 -15.24 -9.06 2.22
CA LEU A 214 -15.86 -7.76 1.93
C LEU A 214 -15.47 -7.24 0.55
N ILE A 215 -14.18 -7.28 0.23
CA ILE A 215 -13.64 -6.85 -1.06
C ILE A 215 -14.16 -7.75 -2.17
N GLU A 216 -14.18 -9.07 -1.96
CA GLU A 216 -14.72 -10.04 -2.90
C GLU A 216 -16.18 -9.75 -3.24
N LYS A 217 -17.05 -9.58 -2.23
CA LYS A 217 -18.47 -9.24 -2.44
C LYS A 217 -18.63 -7.93 -3.20
N LYS A 218 -17.79 -6.93 -2.92
CA LYS A 218 -17.80 -5.64 -3.61
C LYS A 218 -17.41 -5.79 -5.09
N LEU A 219 -16.34 -6.51 -5.37
CA LEU A 219 -15.86 -6.80 -6.73
C LEU A 219 -16.89 -7.62 -7.51
N ALA A 220 -17.51 -8.62 -6.87
CA ALA A 220 -18.57 -9.42 -7.48
C ALA A 220 -19.77 -8.56 -7.90
N LYS A 221 -20.25 -7.68 -7.02
CA LYS A 221 -21.32 -6.71 -7.36
C LYS A 221 -20.94 -5.77 -8.49
N ARG A 222 -19.67 -5.38 -8.57
CA ARG A 222 -19.16 -4.44 -9.58
C ARG A 222 -18.65 -5.10 -10.85
N LYS A 223 -18.70 -6.43 -10.96
CA LYS A 223 -18.27 -7.20 -12.14
C LYS A 223 -18.82 -6.61 -13.45
N TYR A 224 -20.07 -6.13 -13.41
CA TYR A 224 -20.78 -5.56 -14.57
C TYR A 224 -20.59 -4.04 -14.76
N SER A 225 -20.27 -3.30 -13.70
CA SER A 225 -20.05 -1.84 -13.80
C SER A 225 -18.78 -1.48 -14.59
N PHE A 226 -17.80 -2.38 -14.68
CA PHE A 226 -16.58 -2.17 -15.48
C PHE A 226 -16.76 -2.52 -16.97
N LEU A 227 -17.90 -3.10 -17.36
CA LEU A 227 -18.23 -3.43 -18.75
C LEU A 227 -18.78 -2.23 -19.53
N GLY A 228 -19.16 -1.13 -18.87
CA GLY A 228 -19.65 0.08 -19.56
C GLY A 228 -21.04 -0.07 -20.17
N LEU A 229 -21.92 -0.83 -19.50
CA LEU A 229 -23.36 -0.86 -19.73
C LEU A 229 -24.07 -0.07 -18.63
#